data_AF-A0A4U0NXP0-F1
#
_entry.id   AF-A0A4U0NXP0-F1
#
_cell.length_a   1.000
_cell.length_b   1.000
_cell.length_c   1.000
_cell.angle_alpha   90.00
_cell.angle_beta   90.00
_cell.angle_gamma   90.00
#
_symmetry.space_group_name_H-M   'P 1'
#
loop_
_entity.id
_entity.type
_entity.pdbx_description
1 polymer ?
#
loop_
_entity_poly.entity_id
_entity_poly.type
_entity_poly.pdbx_seq_one_letter_code
_entity_poly.pdbx_strand_id
1 'polypeptide(L)'
;MLCTRIRTALSARLDGERLPSGLTDRRLDDHLEGCADCREWEAGARRLAAVTAAALGRDGDDGSEGSEAHDGSEGDGGDAAADALLARLRAAGALPATGTPSAGAPRAVDPPSVDPAPAEAREL
;
A
#
# COMPACT_ATOMS: atom_id res chain seq x y z
N MET A 1 13.94 -7.69 -9.47
CA MET A 1 13.65 -7.65 -8.02
C MET A 1 12.17 -7.95 -7.81
N LEU A 2 11.78 -8.49 -6.66
CA LEU A 2 10.37 -8.78 -6.37
C LEU A 2 9.62 -7.47 -6.07
N CYS A 3 8.53 -7.19 -6.78
CA CYS A 3 7.72 -5.98 -6.60
C CYS A 3 7.26 -5.81 -5.15
N THR A 4 6.97 -6.90 -4.43
CA THR A 4 6.64 -6.87 -3.00
C THR A 4 7.74 -6.20 -2.16
N ARG A 5 9.01 -6.55 -2.40
CA ARG A 5 10.15 -5.95 -1.67
C ARG A 5 10.30 -4.47 -2.01
N ILE A 6 10.03 -4.09 -3.26
CA ILE A 6 10.04 -2.70 -3.70
C ILE A 6 8.92 -1.90 -3.01
N ARG A 7 7.70 -2.44 -2.95
CA ARG A 7 6.57 -1.78 -2.24
C ARG A 7 6.86 -1.58 -0.75
N THR A 8 7.48 -2.55 -0.08
CA THR A 8 7.95 -2.38 1.30
C THR A 8 8.93 -1.22 1.43
N ALA A 9 9.91 -1.14 0.52
CA ALA A 9 10.90 -0.07 0.53
C ALA A 9 10.30 1.32 0.23
N LEU A 10 9.32 1.39 -0.67
CA LEU A 10 8.59 2.63 -0.95
C LEU A 10 7.77 3.08 0.27
N SER A 11 7.11 2.15 0.98
CA SER A 11 6.42 2.48 2.24
C SER A 11 7.40 3.10 3.24
N ALA A 12 8.51 2.41 3.51
CA ALA A 12 9.55 2.91 4.41
C ALA A 12 10.02 4.32 4.00
N ARG A 13 10.26 4.57 2.70
CA ARG A 13 10.65 5.89 2.19
C ARG A 13 9.57 6.96 2.43
N LEU A 14 8.29 6.63 2.23
CA LEU A 14 7.17 7.55 2.48
C LEU A 14 7.03 7.90 3.97
N ASP A 15 7.29 6.92 4.82
CA ASP A 15 7.24 7.05 6.29
C ASP A 15 8.52 7.68 6.87
N GLY A 16 9.51 7.99 6.03
CA GLY A 16 10.81 8.55 6.45
C GLY A 16 11.73 7.52 7.13
N GLU A 17 11.39 6.24 7.05
CA GLU A 17 12.16 5.14 7.60
C GLU A 17 13.35 4.74 6.71
N ARG A 18 14.27 3.96 7.28
CA ARG A 18 15.41 3.43 6.54
C ARG A 18 14.98 2.31 5.59
N LEU A 19 15.60 2.30 4.40
CA LEU A 19 15.38 1.23 3.42
C LEU A 19 15.80 -0.15 3.95
N PRO A 20 15.12 -1.23 3.50
CA PRO A 20 15.53 -2.59 3.81
C PRO A 20 16.97 -2.87 3.39
N SER A 21 17.66 -3.70 4.18
CA SER A 21 19.06 -4.06 3.90
C SER A 21 19.25 -4.62 2.48
N GLY A 22 20.34 -4.21 1.84
CA GLY A 22 20.67 -4.60 0.46
C GLY A 22 19.88 -3.88 -0.64
N LEU A 23 18.96 -2.97 -0.28
CA LEU A 23 18.30 -2.09 -1.22
C LEU A 23 18.81 -0.65 -1.04
N THR A 24 19.06 0.02 -2.16
CA THR A 24 19.53 1.41 -2.19
C THR A 24 18.52 2.27 -2.91
N ASP A 25 18.56 3.59 -2.68
CA ASP A 25 17.68 4.53 -3.37
C ASP A 25 17.78 4.40 -4.89
N ARG A 26 19.00 4.35 -5.43
CA ARG A 26 19.22 4.15 -6.87
C ARG A 26 18.56 2.88 -7.40
N ARG A 27 18.68 1.75 -6.69
CA ARG A 27 18.05 0.48 -7.10
C ARG A 27 16.53 0.54 -7.07
N LEU A 28 15.98 1.34 -6.16
CA LEU A 28 14.56 1.57 -6.06
C LEU A 28 14.08 2.43 -7.24
N ASP A 29 14.79 3.51 -7.54
CA ASP A 29 14.49 4.41 -8.65
C ASP A 29 14.62 3.71 -10.01
N ASP A 30 15.69 2.92 -10.22
CA ASP A 30 15.88 2.08 -11.42
C ASP A 30 14.68 1.13 -11.65
N HIS A 31 14.08 0.61 -10.57
CA HIS A 31 12.91 -0.25 -10.67
C HIS A 31 11.65 0.54 -11.03
N LEU A 32 11.49 1.75 -10.49
CA LEU A 32 10.36 2.62 -10.83
C LEU A 32 10.41 3.05 -12.29
N GLU A 33 11.58 3.25 -12.88
CA GLU A 33 11.71 3.50 -14.32
C GLU A 33 11.19 2.31 -15.16
N GLY A 34 11.46 1.08 -14.71
CA GLY A 34 11.11 -0.14 -15.45
C GLY A 34 9.74 -0.76 -15.16
N CYS A 35 9.06 -0.40 -14.05
CA CYS A 35 7.85 -1.11 -13.60
C CYS A 35 6.63 -0.19 -13.44
N ALA A 36 5.65 -0.32 -14.33
CA ALA A 36 4.41 0.44 -14.29
C ALA A 36 3.60 0.23 -13.00
N ASP A 37 3.41 -1.02 -12.60
CA ASP A 37 2.64 -1.38 -11.39
C ASP A 37 3.20 -0.72 -10.12
N CYS A 38 4.53 -0.63 -10.00
CA CYS A 38 5.17 -0.01 -8.85
C CYS A 38 5.06 1.53 -8.89
N ARG A 39 5.07 2.15 -10.07
CA ARG A 39 4.80 3.60 -10.22
C ARG A 39 3.35 3.95 -9.85
N GLU A 40 2.40 3.16 -10.33
CA GLU A 40 0.97 3.36 -10.02
C GLU A 40 0.71 3.20 -8.52
N TRP A 41 1.30 2.15 -7.92
CA TRP A 41 1.24 1.93 -6.50
C TRP A 41 1.83 3.10 -5.71
N GLU A 42 3.01 3.60 -6.11
CA GLU A 42 3.68 4.73 -5.45
C GLU A 42 2.81 6.00 -5.51
N ALA A 43 2.23 6.29 -6.68
CA ALA A 43 1.35 7.43 -6.86
C ALA A 43 0.11 7.35 -5.96
N GLY A 44 -0.48 6.15 -5.82
CA GLY A 44 -1.59 5.91 -4.88
C GLY A 44 -1.18 6.10 -3.43
N ALA A 45 -0.04 5.52 -3.03
CA ALA A 45 0.48 5.64 -1.67
C ALA A 45 0.78 7.10 -1.27
N ARG A 46 1.39 7.88 -2.17
CA ARG A 46 1.62 9.33 -1.95
C ARG A 46 0.33 10.13 -1.78
N ARG A 47 -0.71 9.84 -2.59
CA ARG A 47 -2.02 10.49 -2.45
C ARG A 47 -2.65 10.17 -1.10
N LEU A 48 -2.59 8.90 -0.67
CA LEU A 48 -3.11 8.50 0.63
C LEU A 48 -2.37 9.21 1.77
N ALA A 49 -1.04 9.21 1.74
CA ALA A 49 -0.22 9.89 2.74
C ALA A 49 -0.53 11.40 2.85
N ALA A 50 -0.76 12.07 1.71
CA ALA A 50 -1.16 13.47 1.70
C ALA A 50 -2.55 13.71 2.32
N VAL A 51 -3.53 12.84 2.03
CA VAL A 51 -4.88 12.94 2.60
C VAL A 51 -4.88 12.69 4.11
N THR A 52 -4.12 11.70 4.59
CA THR A 52 -4.00 11.40 6.01
C THR A 52 -3.26 12.51 6.76
N ALA A 53 -2.15 13.00 6.22
CA ALA A 53 -1.43 14.13 6.82
C ALA A 53 -2.30 15.40 6.92
N ALA A 54 -3.08 15.70 5.88
CA ALA A 54 -4.00 16.83 5.89
C ALA A 54 -5.18 16.66 6.87
N ALA A 55 -5.59 15.42 7.18
CA ALA A 55 -6.60 15.16 8.20
C ALA A 55 -6.02 15.38 9.62
N LEU A 56 -4.82 14.85 9.89
CA LEU A 56 -4.16 14.99 11.19
C LEU A 56 -3.72 16.44 11.49
N GLY A 57 -3.41 17.23 10.46
CA GLY A 57 -3.04 18.64 10.62
C GLY A 57 -4.20 19.58 10.96
N ARG A 58 -5.47 19.12 10.89
CA ARG A 58 -6.66 19.94 11.19
C ARG A 58 -7.00 19.99 12.67
N ASP A 59 -6.41 19.14 13.49
CA ASP A 59 -6.61 19.12 14.95
C ASP A 59 -5.74 20.16 15.69
N GLY A 60 -4.89 20.91 14.97
CA GLY A 60 -3.92 21.86 15.54
C GLY A 60 -4.32 23.34 15.49
N ASP A 61 -5.53 23.69 15.03
CA ASP A 61 -6.05 25.06 14.95
C ASP A 61 -7.37 25.17 15.74
N ASP A 62 -7.29 25.00 17.07
CA ASP A 62 -8.34 25.45 17.99
C ASP A 62 -7.69 26.16 19.19
N GLY A 63 -7.02 27.26 18.87
CA GLY A 63 -6.61 28.27 19.82
C GLY A 63 -7.49 29.51 19.64
N SER A 64 -8.75 29.44 20.05
CA SER A 64 -9.54 30.65 20.34
C SER A 64 -10.40 30.45 21.57
N GLU A 65 -9.83 30.95 22.65
CA GLU A 65 -10.39 31.22 23.96
C GLU A 65 -11.54 32.24 23.81
N GLY A 66 -12.74 31.92 24.33
CA GLY A 66 -13.90 32.81 24.35
C GLY A 66 -15.23 32.05 24.26
N SER A 67 -15.63 31.31 25.28
CA SER A 67 -16.52 31.77 26.37
C SER A 67 -18.01 31.96 25.96
N GLU A 68 -18.83 31.12 26.61
CA GLU A 68 -20.23 31.30 27.04
C GLU A 68 -21.39 30.85 26.13
N ALA A 69 -22.05 29.80 26.63
CA ALA A 69 -23.46 29.44 26.52
C ALA A 69 -24.03 29.25 25.11
N HIS A 70 -24.03 27.99 24.66
CA HIS A 70 -25.12 27.53 23.81
C HIS A 70 -25.70 26.20 24.32
N ASP A 71 -26.97 26.33 24.68
CA ASP A 71 -28.00 25.34 24.94
C ASP A 71 -28.07 24.25 23.85
N GLY A 72 -28.51 23.07 24.27
CA GLY A 72 -28.30 21.79 23.61
C GLY A 72 -28.64 21.74 22.11
N SER A 73 -27.64 21.35 21.32
CA SER A 73 -27.82 20.76 19.99
C SER A 73 -26.86 19.58 19.89
N GLU A 74 -27.20 18.49 20.57
CA GLU A 74 -26.43 17.26 20.57
C GLU A 74 -26.52 16.57 19.19
N GLY A 75 -25.34 16.40 18.56
CA GLY A 75 -25.05 15.25 17.68
C GLY A 75 -25.48 15.37 16.22
N ASP A 76 -24.73 16.11 15.41
CA ASP A 76 -24.79 15.93 13.94
C ASP A 76 -23.44 16.25 13.23
N GLY A 77 -22.58 17.08 13.83
CA GLY A 77 -21.32 17.49 13.19
C GLY A 77 -20.24 16.40 13.08
N GLY A 78 -20.23 15.41 13.99
CA GLY A 78 -19.22 14.36 14.02
C GLY A 78 -19.34 13.35 12.88
N ASP A 79 -20.57 12.94 12.57
CA ASP A 79 -20.86 11.98 11.49
C ASP A 79 -20.59 12.60 10.11
N ALA A 80 -20.94 13.89 9.92
CA ALA A 80 -20.65 14.60 8.68
C ALA A 80 -19.14 14.75 8.41
N ALA A 81 -18.34 15.03 9.45
CA ALA A 81 -16.88 15.11 9.33
C ALA A 81 -16.25 13.74 9.02
N ALA A 82 -16.74 12.68 9.67
CA ALA A 82 -16.32 11.30 9.40
C ALA A 82 -16.68 10.88 7.97
N ASP A 83 -17.89 11.19 7.49
CA ASP A 83 -18.31 10.90 6.13
C ASP A 83 -17.50 11.67 5.09
N ALA A 84 -17.17 12.94 5.35
CA ALA A 84 -16.29 13.73 4.50
C ALA A 84 -14.88 13.13 4.42
N LEU A 85 -14.33 12.64 5.54
CA LEU A 85 -13.05 11.95 5.56
C LEU A 85 -13.12 10.63 4.76
N LEU A 86 -14.15 9.82 4.99
CA LEU A 86 -14.35 8.56 4.27
C LEU A 86 -14.52 8.79 2.76
N ALA A 87 -15.24 9.83 2.34
CA ALA A 87 -15.35 10.23 0.95
C ALA A 87 -13.99 10.59 0.34
N ARG A 88 -13.16 11.34 1.06
CA ARG A 88 -11.79 11.70 0.63
C ARG A 88 -10.87 10.48 0.54
N LEU A 89 -10.94 9.56 1.51
CA LEU A 89 -10.18 8.31 1.49
C LEU A 89 -10.58 7.42 0.31
N ARG A 90 -11.88 7.31 0.02
CA ARG A 90 -12.38 6.59 -1.17
C ARG A 90 -11.89 7.22 -2.47
N ALA A 91 -11.91 8.55 -2.57
CA ALA A 91 -11.39 9.26 -3.73
C ALA A 91 -9.87 9.08 -3.90
N ALA A 92 -9.11 9.04 -2.80
CA ALA A 92 -7.67 8.81 -2.84
C ALA A 92 -7.31 7.36 -3.23
N GLY A 93 -8.11 6.39 -2.76
CA GLY A 93 -7.95 4.95 -3.04
C GLY A 93 -8.48 4.53 -4.42
N ALA A 94 -9.29 5.36 -5.08
CA ALA A 94 -9.69 5.16 -6.46
C ALA A 94 -8.49 5.39 -7.39
N LEU A 95 -7.68 4.35 -7.61
CA LEU A 95 -6.71 4.33 -8.70
C LEU A 95 -7.48 4.50 -10.03
N PRO A 96 -7.02 5.34 -10.98
CA PRO A 96 -7.58 5.32 -12.31
C PRO A 96 -7.39 3.91 -12.88
N ALA A 97 -8.48 3.24 -13.23
CA ALA A 97 -8.45 1.93 -13.87
C ALA A 97 -7.93 2.09 -15.31
N THR A 98 -6.61 2.21 -15.48
CA THR A 98 -5.94 2.13 -16.77
C THR A 98 -4.83 1.09 -16.67
N GLY A 99 -5.21 -0.17 -16.56
CA GLY A 99 -4.26 -1.28 -16.51
C GLY A 99 -5.00 -2.60 -16.61
N THR A 100 -5.05 -3.15 -17.82
CA THR A 100 -5.50 -4.49 -18.19
C THR A 100 -5.14 -5.53 -17.12
N PRO A 101 -6.04 -6.48 -16.76
CA PRO A 101 -5.62 -7.59 -15.91
C PRO A 101 -4.52 -8.36 -16.62
N SER A 102 -3.30 -8.24 -16.13
CA SER A 102 -2.21 -9.15 -16.50
C SER A 102 -2.64 -10.53 -16.02
N ALA A 103 -3.16 -11.33 -16.96
CA ALA A 103 -3.44 -12.74 -16.78
C ALA A 103 -2.10 -13.47 -16.62
N GLY A 104 -1.50 -13.33 -15.43
CA GLY A 104 -0.47 -14.22 -14.94
C GLY A 104 -1.14 -15.53 -14.54
N ALA A 105 -1.43 -16.38 -15.53
CA ALA A 105 -1.69 -17.78 -15.27
C ALA A 105 -0.50 -18.35 -14.46
N PRO A 106 -0.72 -19.07 -13.35
CA PRO A 106 0.36 -19.84 -12.77
C PRO A 106 0.75 -20.90 -13.81
N ARG A 107 1.97 -20.81 -14.36
CA ARG A 107 2.55 -21.98 -15.03
C ARG A 107 2.61 -23.08 -13.98
N ALA A 108 1.87 -24.16 -14.20
CA ALA A 108 2.04 -25.40 -13.47
C ALA A 108 3.53 -25.75 -13.51
N VAL A 109 4.15 -25.77 -12.33
CA VAL A 109 5.47 -26.34 -12.17
C VAL A 109 5.23 -27.84 -12.21
N ASP A 110 5.68 -28.51 -13.27
CA ASP A 110 5.71 -29.97 -13.32
C ASP A 110 6.46 -30.48 -12.08
N PRO A 111 5.90 -31.41 -11.29
CA PRO A 111 6.65 -32.04 -10.22
C PRO A 111 7.83 -32.81 -10.81
N PRO A 112 9.02 -32.83 -10.16
CA PRO A 112 10.11 -33.67 -10.62
C PRO A 112 9.67 -35.14 -10.58
N SER A 113 9.80 -35.81 -11.72
CA SER A 113 9.63 -37.25 -11.87
C SER A 113 10.60 -37.96 -10.92
N VAL A 114 10.09 -38.58 -9.86
CA VAL A 114 10.87 -39.43 -8.97
C VAL A 114 11.05 -40.76 -9.70
N ASP A 115 12.27 -41.04 -10.17
CA ASP A 115 12.64 -42.36 -10.67
C ASP A 115 12.38 -43.42 -9.58
N PRO A 116 11.65 -44.52 -9.86
CA PRO A 116 11.54 -45.61 -8.92
C PRO A 116 12.88 -46.34 -8.81
N ALA A 117 13.33 -46.54 -7.57
CA ALA A 117 14.51 -47.34 -7.24
C ALA A 117 14.45 -48.75 -7.86
N PRO A 118 15.58 -49.34 -8.27
CA PRO A 118 15.60 -50.70 -8.79
C PRO A 118 15.22 -51.70 -7.70
N ALA A 119 14.39 -52.67 -8.08
CA ALA A 119 14.05 -53.82 -7.28
C ALA A 119 15.33 -54.60 -6.95
N GLU A 120 15.70 -54.61 -5.67
CA GLU A 120 16.80 -55.44 -5.19
C GLU A 120 16.47 -56.92 -5.41
N ALA A 121 17.49 -57.60 -5.88
CA ALA A 121 17.45 -58.94 -6.39
C ALA A 121 17.04 -59.96 -5.32
N ARG A 122 16.33 -60.98 -5.80
CA ARG A 122 16.14 -62.28 -5.15
C ARG A 122 17.52 -62.85 -4.82
N GLU A 123 17.77 -63.11 -3.54
CA GLU A 123 18.76 -64.11 -3.12
C GLU A 123 18.07 -65.12 -2.20
N LEU A 124 17.93 -66.33 -2.78
CA LEU A 124 17.96 -67.70 -2.23
C LEU A 124 17.22 -68.01 -0.92
#